data_AF-A0A1C4TH48-F1
#
_entry.id   AF-A0A1C4TH48-F1
#
_cell.length_a   1.000
_cell.length_b   1.000
_cell.length_c   1.000
_cell.angle_alpha   90.00
_cell.angle_beta   90.00
_cell.angle_gamma   90.00
#
_symmetry.space_group_name_H-M   'P 1'
#
loop_
_entity.id
_entity.type
_entity.pdbx_description
1 polymer ?
#
loop_
_entity_poly.entity_id
_entity_poly.type
_entity_poly.pdbx_seq_one_letter_code
_entity_poly.pdbx_strand_id
1 'polypeptide(L)'
;PHADDRRIAYLESHLTALRAAMDSGVDVRGYFTWSLTDNVEWTEGASQRFGLVHIDYETLTRTPKASYAWYRDLIHAQKTQKRNPTVEKAYVTPPE
;
A
#
# COMPACT_ATOMS: atom_id res chain seq x y z
N PRO A 1 -18.61 -0.60 4.61
CA PRO A 1 -17.22 -0.11 4.75
C PRO A 1 -17.20 1.17 5.59
N HIS A 2 -16.35 1.25 6.61
CA HIS A 2 -16.13 2.52 7.30
C HIS A 2 -15.41 3.47 6.34
N ALA A 3 -15.98 4.67 6.12
CA ALA A 3 -15.38 5.69 5.28
C ALA A 3 -14.09 6.22 5.94
N ASP A 4 -13.02 6.33 5.16
CA ASP A 4 -11.71 6.80 5.62
C ASP A 4 -10.91 7.44 4.47
N ASP A 5 -11.56 8.32 3.70
CA ASP A 5 -11.01 8.91 2.46
C ASP A 5 -9.69 9.66 2.67
N ARG A 6 -9.47 10.23 3.86
CA ARG A 6 -8.18 10.85 4.22
C ARG A 6 -7.03 9.85 4.20
N ARG A 7 -7.27 8.59 4.57
CA ARG A 7 -6.28 7.50 4.48
C ARG A 7 -6.01 7.12 3.04
N ILE A 8 -7.04 7.07 2.20
CA ILE A 8 -6.87 6.82 0.75
C ILE A 8 -5.99 7.90 0.13
N ALA A 9 -6.32 9.18 0.34
CA ALA A 9 -5.52 10.30 -0.16
C ALA A 9 -4.07 10.29 0.38
N TYR A 10 -3.89 9.92 1.64
CA TYR A 10 -2.56 9.74 2.23
C TYR A 10 -1.75 8.64 1.53
N LEU A 11 -2.33 7.45 1.35
CA LEU A 11 -1.66 6.32 0.69
C LEU A 11 -1.35 6.64 -0.78
N GLU A 12 -2.29 7.23 -1.51
CA GLU A 12 -2.14 7.60 -2.92
C GLU A 12 -1.00 8.61 -3.13
N SER A 13 -0.95 9.67 -2.30
CA SER A 13 0.10 10.68 -2.39
C SER A 13 1.50 10.08 -2.12
N HIS A 14 1.63 9.19 -1.14
CA HIS A 14 2.91 8.55 -0.81
C HIS A 14 3.36 7.56 -1.88
N LEU A 15 2.43 6.79 -2.46
CA LEU A 15 2.75 5.87 -3.56
C LEU A 15 3.13 6.63 -4.84
N THR A 16 2.49 7.77 -5.11
CA THR A 16 2.88 8.67 -6.20
C THR A 16 4.29 9.22 -6.00
N ALA A 17 4.60 9.69 -4.79
CA ALA A 17 5.95 10.18 -4.47
C ALA A 17 7.00 9.07 -4.57
N LEU A 18 6.67 7.85 -4.10
CA LEU A 18 7.54 6.68 -4.22
C LEU A 18 7.83 6.35 -5.69
N ARG A 19 6.80 6.43 -6.55
CA ARG A 19 6.95 6.22 -7.99
C ARG A 19 7.89 7.26 -8.61
N ALA A 20 7.74 8.54 -8.27
CA ALA A 20 8.63 9.59 -8.74
C ALA A 20 10.09 9.36 -8.31
N ALA A 21 10.31 8.90 -7.07
CA ALA A 21 11.64 8.53 -6.60
C ALA A 21 12.23 7.36 -7.41
N MET A 22 11.44 6.33 -7.72
CA MET A 22 11.87 5.23 -8.60
C MET A 22 12.22 5.71 -10.00
N ASP A 23 11.40 6.59 -10.59
CA ASP A 23 11.66 7.17 -11.92
C ASP A 23 12.93 8.04 -11.93
N SER A 24 13.34 8.59 -10.78
CA SER A 24 14.63 9.29 -10.59
C SER A 24 15.83 8.37 -10.32
N GLY A 25 15.63 7.05 -10.31
CA GLY A 25 16.71 6.05 -10.16
C GLY A 25 16.89 5.48 -8.75
N VAL A 26 16.02 5.81 -7.80
CA VAL A 26 16.06 5.20 -6.45
C VAL A 26 15.57 3.75 -6.51
N ASP A 27 16.36 2.82 -5.97
CA ASP A 27 16.04 1.40 -5.99
C ASP A 27 15.04 1.00 -4.88
N VAL A 28 13.74 1.12 -5.18
CA VAL A 28 12.65 0.70 -4.27
C VAL A 28 12.06 -0.63 -4.72
N ARG A 29 12.04 -1.61 -3.80
CA ARG A 29 11.59 -2.98 -4.08
C ARG A 29 10.22 -3.33 -3.50
N GLY A 30 9.71 -2.55 -2.56
CA GLY A 30 8.44 -2.84 -1.89
C GLY A 30 7.93 -1.66 -1.07
N TYR A 31 6.65 -1.74 -0.72
CA TYR A 31 5.95 -0.79 0.14
C TYR A 31 5.04 -1.56 1.09
N PHE A 32 5.11 -1.22 2.38
CA PHE A 32 4.27 -1.81 3.42
C PHE A 32 3.47 -0.70 4.07
N THR A 33 2.15 -0.87 4.09
CA THR A 33 1.26 0.03 4.82
C THR A 33 1.26 -0.35 6.30
N TRP A 34 1.52 0.61 7.17
CA TRP A 34 1.23 0.48 8.59
C TRP A 34 -0.22 0.95 8.82
N SER A 35 -1.15 0.07 9.15
CA SER A 35 -1.03 -1.36 9.43
C SER A 35 -2.18 -2.13 8.78
N LEU A 36 -2.16 -3.47 8.88
CA LEU A 36 -3.31 -4.26 8.42
C LEU A 36 -4.56 -3.95 9.25
N THR A 37 -4.44 -3.93 10.58
CA THR A 37 -5.55 -3.75 11.51
C THR A 37 -5.31 -2.60 12.45
N ASP A 38 -6.39 -1.99 12.96
CA ASP A 38 -6.29 -1.13 14.13
C ASP A 38 -5.56 -1.89 15.26
N ASN A 39 -4.67 -1.19 15.95
CA ASN A 39 -3.81 -1.70 17.01
C ASN A 39 -3.77 -0.71 18.17
N VAL A 40 -3.17 -1.13 19.29
CA VAL A 40 -2.92 -0.25 20.44
C VAL A 40 -1.63 0.51 20.15
N GLU A 41 -1.75 1.80 19.91
CA GLU A 41 -0.64 2.64 19.46
C GLU A 41 0.12 3.20 20.67
N TRP A 42 1.10 2.44 21.18
CA TRP A 42 2.07 2.88 22.19
C TRP A 42 1.43 3.66 23.35
N THR A 43 1.88 4.88 23.60
CA THR A 43 1.39 5.76 24.67
C THR A 43 -0.01 6.32 24.40
N GLU A 44 -0.45 6.34 23.14
CA GLU A 44 -1.77 6.84 22.72
C GLU A 44 -2.89 5.80 22.89
N GLY A 45 -2.51 4.56 23.20
CA GLY A 45 -3.44 3.47 23.44
C GLY A 45 -4.35 3.19 22.25
N ALA A 46 -5.62 2.91 22.52
CA ALA A 46 -6.62 2.53 21.52
C ALA A 46 -7.25 3.72 20.75
N SER A 47 -6.81 4.96 21.03
CA SER A 47 -7.40 6.18 20.47
C SER A 47 -7.04 6.37 18.99
N GLN A 48 -5.80 6.01 18.61
CA GLN A 48 -5.33 6.07 17.24
C GLN A 48 -5.63 4.76 16.51
N ARG A 49 -6.03 4.88 15.23
CA ARG A 49 -6.64 3.80 14.44
C ARG A 49 -5.98 3.74 13.07
N PHE A 50 -4.79 3.15 12.97
CA PHE A 50 -3.98 3.16 11.74
C PHE A 50 -4.41 2.16 10.68
N GLY A 51 -5.10 1.09 11.06
CA GLY A 51 -5.31 -0.07 10.20
C GLY A 51 -6.19 0.17 8.98
N LEU A 52 -5.98 -0.62 7.94
CA LEU A 52 -6.94 -0.80 6.84
C LEU A 52 -8.22 -1.52 7.30
N VAL A 53 -8.13 -2.31 8.36
CA VAL A 53 -9.25 -3.05 8.96
C VAL A 53 -9.53 -2.48 10.35
N HIS A 54 -10.78 -2.07 10.56
CA HIS A 54 -11.25 -1.67 11.89
C HIS A 54 -11.36 -2.89 12.81
N ILE A 55 -10.94 -2.73 14.08
CA ILE A 55 -11.19 -3.71 15.14
C ILE A 55 -12.05 -3.05 16.22
N ASP A 56 -13.23 -3.61 16.47
CA ASP A 56 -13.95 -3.34 17.71
C ASP A 56 -13.19 -4.02 18.86
N TYR A 57 -12.70 -3.27 19.84
CA TYR A 57 -11.85 -3.82 20.91
C TYR A 57 -12.63 -4.55 22.00
N GLU A 58 -13.95 -4.36 22.09
CA GLU A 58 -14.80 -5.10 23.03
C GLU A 58 -15.17 -6.47 22.46
N THR A 59 -15.55 -6.51 21.17
CA THR A 59 -16.05 -7.73 20.52
C THR A 59 -15.01 -8.46 19.66
N LEU A 60 -13.88 -7.81 19.38
CA LEU A 60 -12.86 -8.24 18.42
C LEU A 60 -13.38 -8.39 16.98
N THR A 61 -14.53 -7.81 16.65
CA THR A 61 -15.07 -7.82 15.28
C THR A 61 -14.13 -7.06 14.34
N ARG A 62 -13.83 -7.66 13.18
CA ARG A 62 -12.99 -7.04 12.13
C ARG A 62 -13.85 -6.54 10.98
N THR A 63 -13.76 -5.26 10.68
CA THR A 63 -14.53 -4.62 9.60
C THR A 63 -13.59 -3.89 8.64
N PRO A 64 -13.44 -4.34 7.38
CA PRO A 64 -12.65 -3.64 6.37
C PRO A 64 -13.14 -2.20 6.15
N LYS A 65 -12.20 -1.25 6.12
CA LYS A 65 -12.47 0.17 5.81
C LYS A 65 -12.49 0.38 4.29
N ALA A 66 -12.89 1.56 3.81
CA ALA A 66 -12.88 1.88 2.38
C ALA A 66 -11.46 1.78 1.80
N SER A 67 -10.45 2.24 2.54
CA SER A 67 -9.04 2.11 2.19
C SER A 67 -8.57 0.67 1.97
N TYR A 68 -9.16 -0.32 2.66
CA TYR A 68 -8.84 -1.73 2.41
C TYR A 68 -9.22 -2.16 0.99
N ALA A 69 -10.45 -1.84 0.57
CA ALA A 69 -10.94 -2.20 -0.76
C ALA A 69 -10.15 -1.45 -1.84
N TRP A 70 -9.93 -0.14 -1.63
CA TRP A 70 -9.09 0.67 -2.52
C TRP A 70 -7.68 0.10 -2.68
N TYR A 71 -7.01 -0.25 -1.58
CA TYR A 71 -5.64 -0.77 -1.61
C TYR A 71 -5.56 -2.16 -2.26
N ARG A 72 -6.56 -3.03 -2.01
CA ARG A 72 -6.73 -4.31 -2.69
C ARG A 72 -6.82 -4.11 -4.21
N ASP A 73 -7.68 -3.21 -4.65
CA ASP A 73 -7.95 -2.98 -6.07
C ASP A 73 -6.73 -2.36 -6.77
N LEU A 74 -6.01 -1.45 -6.09
CA LEU A 74 -4.73 -0.91 -6.55
C LEU A 74 -3.68 -2.02 -6.77
N ILE A 75 -3.53 -2.94 -5.81
CA ILE A 75 -2.61 -4.08 -5.93
C ILE A 75 -2.99 -4.97 -7.11
N HIS A 76 -4.29 -5.24 -7.32
CA HIS A 76 -4.74 -6.03 -8.47
C HIS A 76 -4.43 -5.34 -9.79
N ALA A 77 -4.66 -4.03 -9.91
CA ALA A 77 -4.36 -3.26 -11.10
C ALA A 77 -2.85 -3.23 -11.44
N GLN A 78 -1.97 -3.25 -10.44
CA GLN A 78 -0.53 -3.36 -10.67
C GLN A 78 -0.10 -4.73 -11.21
N LYS A 79 -0.75 -5.81 -10.75
CA LYS A 79 -0.46 -7.18 -11.23
C LYS A 79 -0.86 -7.37 -12.68
N THR A 80 -1.93 -6.72 -13.14
CA THR A 80 -2.35 -6.79 -14.55
C THR A 80 -1.39 -6.03 -15.47
N GLN A 81 -0.86 -4.88 -15.03
CA GLN A 81 0.14 -4.12 -15.79
C GLN A 81 1.46 -4.88 -15.99
N LYS A 82 1.96 -5.59 -14.97
CA LYS A 82 3.19 -6.41 -15.11
C LYS A 82 3.06 -7.58 -16.08
N ARG A 83 1.84 -8.00 -16.45
CA ARG A 83 1.59 -9.16 -17.31
C ARG A 83 1.55 -8.83 -18.82
N ASN A 84 1.77 -7.57 -19.21
CA ASN A 84 2.05 -7.15 -20.58
C ASN A 84 3.53 -6.74 -20.75
N PRO A 85 4.49 -7.69 -20.80
CA PRO A 85 5.87 -7.35 -21.06
C PRO A 85 6.15 -7.30 -22.58
N THR A 86 5.86 -6.16 -23.21
CA THR A 86 6.58 -5.80 -24.45
C THR A 86 7.78 -4.95 -24.07
N VAL A 87 8.75 -5.53 -23.37
CA VAL A 87 10.11 -4.99 -23.30
C VAL A 87 11.07 -6.17 -23.27
N GLU A 88 11.51 -6.58 -24.44
CA GLU A 88 12.70 -7.42 -24.62
C GLU A 88 13.90 -6.65 -24.05
N LYS A 89 14.38 -7.06 -22.87
CA LYS A 89 15.69 -6.59 -22.40
C LYS A 89 16.75 -7.29 -23.23
N ALA A 90 17.29 -6.59 -24.23
CA ALA A 90 18.54 -6.99 -24.87
C ALA A 90 19.64 -7.01 -23.80
N TYR A 91 20.09 -8.21 -23.44
CA TYR A 91 21.32 -8.39 -22.68
C TYR A 91 22.49 -8.05 -23.62
N VAL A 92 23.23 -6.99 -23.32
CA VAL A 92 24.52 -6.71 -23.95
C VAL A 92 25.57 -7.50 -23.19
N THR A 93 26.18 -8.49 -23.85
CA THR A 93 27.32 -9.24 -23.33
C THR A 93 28.55 -8.30 -23.29
N PRO A 94 29.31 -8.21 -22.18
CA PRO A 94 30.56 -7.47 -22.17
C PRO A 94 31.64 -8.22 -22.99
N PRO A 95 32.57 -7.50 -23.64
CA PRO A 95 33.68 -8.14 -24.36
C PRO A 95 34.72 -8.73 -23.40
N GLU A 96 35.43 -9.76 -23.90
CA GLU A 96 36.43 -10.60 -23.22
C GLU A 96 37.61 -9.84 -22.60
#